data_AF-A0A0F5L3G6-F1
#
_entry.id   AF-A0A0F5L3G6-F1
#
_cell.length_a   1.000
_cell.length_b   1.000
_cell.length_c   1.000
_cell.angle_alpha   90.00
_cell.angle_beta   90.00
_cell.angle_gamma   90.00
#
_symmetry.space_group_name_H-M   'P 1'
#
loop_
_entity.id
_entity.type
_entity.pdbx_description
1 polymer ?
#
loop_
_entity_poly.entity_id
_entity_poly.type
_entity_poly.pdbx_seq_one_letter_code
_entity_poly.pdbx_strand_id
1 'polypeptide(L)'
;MTQIAFFALCLAGLVWFWARKKTDPVAVAFASALIYFAPGFFGWASIPVGNGASVTQQLASETYLVMALVIAAIVATTFAVDRIQIRALSVPQSTTFVPTILLGVVVVGTAMSLSTVGVYYLCEKNVMLAQIDGWYYLASYALPLAAVSGLITRQYWIMGIAALFLMMEVYIGFRTGAAITLIGAAMLSGHRIFQGGRQAAIVISAILACGVALFLFPQVAYTLKYLVNDACPIEMVRVVPLPATPLNLDEGQVETLFAHLGTAAPYLEAILHSEPFIIQSVLNSVIDHDFTTDASYLLLQIATGIPGAVTIFGLPPEAPVSFNQMFQPVLFPDMTYGMANSPWAQAYAAGGLPMVGIFVLSFVILLGILNVVFTASAGTLKGVVAVVATWLAFYFHRNDLLAEVGILKQVIYTSISAFIIAAAVWAILRMAHRGKDAP
;
A
#
# COMPACT_ATOMS: atom_id res chain seq x y z
N MET A 1 -13.26 -0.29 29.16
CA MET A 1 -14.21 -1.30 28.64
C MET A 1 -14.14 -1.44 27.11
N THR A 2 -14.08 -0.35 26.34
CA THR A 2 -13.98 -0.37 24.86
C THR A 2 -12.75 -1.12 24.33
N GLN A 3 -11.58 -0.96 24.95
CA GLN A 3 -10.36 -1.70 24.58
C GLN A 3 -10.53 -3.23 24.71
N ILE A 4 -11.18 -3.70 25.79
CA ILE A 4 -11.46 -5.12 26.01
C ILE A 4 -12.39 -5.66 24.91
N ALA A 5 -13.42 -4.89 24.54
CA ALA A 5 -14.32 -5.26 23.45
C ALA A 5 -13.57 -5.35 22.10
N PHE A 6 -12.69 -4.40 21.80
CA PHE A 6 -11.83 -4.43 20.62
C PHE A 6 -10.94 -5.69 20.59
N PHE A 7 -10.28 -6.01 21.71
CA PHE A 7 -9.48 -7.23 21.85
C PHE A 7 -10.29 -8.50 21.60
N ALA A 8 -11.45 -8.62 22.26
CA ALA A 8 -12.32 -9.78 22.12
C ALA A 8 -12.77 -9.97 20.67
N LEU A 9 -13.10 -8.88 19.98
CA LEU A 9 -13.49 -8.90 18.58
C LEU A 9 -12.33 -9.31 17.65
N CYS A 10 -11.13 -8.78 17.88
CA CYS A 10 -9.93 -9.18 17.12
C CYS A 10 -9.61 -10.67 17.32
N LEU A 11 -9.70 -11.18 18.55
CA LEU A 11 -9.48 -12.59 18.85
C LEU A 11 -10.55 -13.48 18.19
N ALA A 12 -11.82 -13.10 18.27
CA ALA A 12 -12.90 -13.82 17.62
C ALA A 12 -12.72 -13.85 16.09
N GLY A 13 -12.35 -12.72 15.49
CA GLY A 13 -12.01 -12.63 14.07
C GLY A 13 -10.82 -13.51 13.70
N LEU A 14 -9.76 -13.51 14.50
CA LEU A 14 -8.57 -14.34 14.27
C LEU A 14 -8.91 -15.84 14.29
N VAL A 15 -9.66 -16.28 15.29
CA VAL A 15 -10.15 -17.67 15.39
C VAL A 15 -11.02 -18.02 14.17
N TRP A 16 -11.91 -17.12 13.76
CA TRP A 16 -12.75 -17.33 12.58
C TRP A 16 -11.93 -17.48 11.28
N PHE A 17 -11.02 -16.54 10.99
CA PHE A 17 -10.18 -16.60 9.78
C PHE A 17 -9.23 -17.80 9.80
N TRP A 18 -8.73 -18.20 10.96
CA TRP A 18 -7.94 -19.41 11.11
C TRP A 18 -8.75 -20.67 10.77
N ALA A 19 -9.97 -20.78 11.30
CA ALA A 19 -10.87 -21.89 11.03
C ALA A 19 -11.31 -21.96 9.56
N ARG A 20 -11.46 -20.78 8.91
CA ARG A 20 -11.87 -20.65 7.50
C ARG A 20 -10.87 -21.25 6.52
N LYS A 21 -9.57 -21.29 6.84
CA LYS A 21 -8.49 -21.84 5.99
C LYS A 21 -8.48 -21.29 4.55
N LYS A 22 -8.80 -20.01 4.38
CA LYS A 22 -8.79 -19.31 3.08
C LYS A 22 -7.92 -18.07 3.16
N THR A 23 -7.14 -17.83 2.10
CA THR A 23 -6.41 -16.58 1.89
C THR A 23 -7.01 -15.85 0.68
N ASP A 24 -7.69 -14.75 0.95
CA ASP A 24 -8.43 -13.96 -0.04
C ASP A 24 -8.46 -12.47 0.38
N PRO A 25 -9.06 -11.57 -0.42
CA PRO A 25 -9.06 -10.15 -0.12
C PRO A 25 -9.57 -9.81 1.27
N VAL A 26 -10.59 -10.50 1.76
CA VAL A 26 -11.18 -10.21 3.07
C VAL A 26 -10.24 -10.63 4.21
N ALA A 27 -9.52 -11.74 4.05
CA ALA A 27 -8.47 -12.14 4.99
C ALA A 27 -7.30 -11.14 5.00
N VAL A 28 -6.91 -10.60 3.84
CA VAL A 28 -5.88 -9.55 3.74
C VAL A 28 -6.35 -8.28 4.46
N ALA A 29 -7.60 -7.86 4.27
CA ALA A 29 -8.16 -6.68 4.95
C ALA A 29 -8.17 -6.86 6.47
N PHE A 30 -8.57 -8.04 6.94
CA PHE A 30 -8.55 -8.33 8.37
C PHE A 30 -7.13 -8.28 8.94
N ALA A 31 -6.16 -8.94 8.29
CA ALA A 31 -4.76 -8.90 8.71
C ALA A 31 -4.19 -7.48 8.67
N SER A 32 -4.53 -6.69 7.65
CA SER A 32 -4.16 -5.28 7.55
C SER A 32 -4.72 -4.47 8.70
N ALA A 33 -6.01 -4.62 8.99
CA ALA A 33 -6.65 -3.91 10.09
C ALA A 33 -5.99 -4.24 11.44
N LEU A 34 -5.59 -5.50 11.69
CA LEU A 34 -4.82 -5.85 12.90
C LEU A 34 -3.46 -5.14 12.98
N ILE A 35 -2.78 -4.94 11.84
CA ILE A 35 -1.49 -4.23 11.77
C ILE A 35 -1.69 -2.74 12.01
N TYR A 36 -2.59 -2.10 11.26
CA TYR A 36 -2.82 -0.65 11.36
C TYR A 36 -3.54 -0.24 12.64
N PHE A 37 -4.28 -1.14 13.30
CA PHE A 37 -4.89 -0.93 14.60
C PHE A 37 -4.07 -1.50 15.76
N ALA A 38 -2.80 -1.90 15.52
CA ALA A 38 -1.92 -2.37 16.57
C ALA A 38 -1.82 -1.45 17.80
N PRO A 39 -1.81 -0.10 17.68
CA PRO A 39 -1.83 0.80 18.84
C PRO A 39 -3.02 0.55 19.81
N GLY A 40 -4.15 0.08 19.30
CA GLY A 40 -5.31 -0.31 20.12
C GLY A 40 -5.01 -1.44 21.11
N PHE A 41 -4.07 -2.32 20.78
CA PHE A 41 -3.64 -3.36 21.73
C PHE A 41 -2.80 -2.78 22.89
N PHE A 42 -2.12 -1.66 22.67
CA PHE A 42 -1.25 -1.07 23.69
C PHE A 42 -1.96 -0.06 24.59
N GLY A 43 -3.05 0.54 24.12
CA GLY A 43 -3.74 1.58 24.90
C GLY A 43 -3.40 3.00 24.49
N TRP A 44 -2.42 3.18 23.61
CA TRP A 44 -1.79 4.46 23.33
C TRP A 44 -1.23 4.52 21.91
N ALA A 45 -1.05 5.75 21.40
CA ALA A 45 -0.40 6.04 20.13
C ALA A 45 0.74 7.06 20.31
N SER A 46 1.66 7.13 19.35
CA SER A 46 2.80 8.06 19.37
C SER A 46 2.49 9.28 18.51
N ILE A 47 2.43 10.47 19.12
CA ILE A 47 2.25 11.75 18.44
C ILE A 47 3.63 12.35 18.16
N PRO A 48 3.96 12.70 16.91
CA PRO A 48 5.14 13.50 16.65
C PRO A 48 4.91 14.97 17.07
N VAL A 49 5.86 15.55 17.83
CA VAL A 49 5.78 16.93 18.37
C VAL A 49 6.84 17.87 17.78
N GLY A 50 7.30 17.57 16.55
CA GLY A 50 8.39 18.30 15.90
C GLY A 50 9.79 17.90 16.39
N ASN A 51 10.84 18.31 15.66
CA ASN A 51 12.25 18.03 15.97
C ASN A 51 12.62 16.54 16.20
N GLY A 52 11.82 15.62 15.64
CA GLY A 52 12.01 14.18 15.82
C GLY A 52 11.57 13.65 17.19
N ALA A 53 11.02 14.48 18.07
CA ALA A 53 10.46 14.03 19.34
C ALA A 53 9.05 13.47 19.15
N SER A 54 8.71 12.48 19.97
CA SER A 54 7.38 11.88 20.01
C SER A 54 6.85 11.82 21.45
N VAL A 55 5.55 12.04 21.60
CA VAL A 55 4.84 11.99 22.88
C VAL A 55 3.78 10.90 22.79
N THR A 56 3.74 10.02 23.79
CA THR A 56 2.69 9.00 23.88
C THR A 56 1.38 9.60 24.36
N GLN A 57 0.30 9.35 23.64
CA GLN A 57 -1.05 9.76 24.02
C GLN A 57 -1.93 8.53 24.24
N GLN A 58 -2.76 8.55 25.28
CA GLN A 58 -3.77 7.50 25.50
C GLN A 58 -4.85 7.58 24.42
N LEU A 59 -5.30 6.40 23.94
CA LEU A 59 -6.37 6.34 22.94
C LEU A 59 -7.74 6.64 23.57
N ALA A 60 -8.49 7.53 22.95
CA ALA A 60 -9.87 7.84 23.26
C ALA A 60 -10.79 6.61 23.10
N SER A 61 -11.89 6.58 23.84
CA SER A 61 -12.90 5.51 23.74
C SER A 61 -13.46 5.37 22.33
N GLU A 62 -13.67 6.48 21.65
CA GLU A 62 -14.25 6.62 20.32
C GLU A 62 -13.29 6.06 19.26
N THR A 63 -11.98 6.19 19.46
CA THR A 63 -10.96 5.57 18.61
C THR A 63 -11.13 4.05 18.57
N TYR A 64 -11.37 3.42 19.73
CA TYR A 64 -11.70 1.99 19.78
C TYR A 64 -13.01 1.63 19.10
N LEU A 65 -14.02 2.50 19.18
CA LEU A 65 -15.30 2.26 18.50
C LEU A 65 -15.12 2.24 16.98
N VAL A 66 -14.33 3.17 16.43
CA VAL A 66 -13.98 3.20 14.99
C VAL A 66 -13.26 1.91 14.59
N MET A 67 -12.23 1.50 15.33
CA MET A 67 -11.48 0.26 15.07
C MET A 67 -12.39 -0.98 15.14
N ALA A 68 -13.24 -1.06 16.17
CA ALA A 68 -14.16 -2.18 16.36
C ALA A 68 -15.21 -2.25 15.24
N LEU A 69 -15.74 -1.11 14.79
CA LEU A 69 -16.69 -1.04 13.68
C LEU A 69 -16.09 -1.62 12.39
N VAL A 70 -14.86 -1.22 12.05
CA VAL A 70 -14.14 -1.70 10.86
C VAL A 70 -13.92 -3.22 10.96
N ILE A 71 -13.39 -3.73 12.07
CA ILE A 71 -13.15 -5.16 12.26
C ILE A 71 -14.45 -5.96 12.17
N ALA A 72 -15.50 -5.51 12.85
CA ALA A 72 -16.80 -6.18 12.85
C ALA A 72 -17.39 -6.26 11.43
N ALA A 73 -17.28 -5.18 10.66
CA ALA A 73 -17.77 -5.15 9.29
C ALA A 73 -16.99 -6.08 8.35
N ILE A 74 -15.65 -6.17 8.50
CA ILE A 74 -14.81 -7.11 7.72
C ILE A 74 -15.21 -8.56 8.04
N VAL A 75 -15.36 -8.89 9.32
CA VAL A 75 -15.80 -10.22 9.76
C VAL A 75 -17.22 -10.53 9.24
N ALA A 76 -18.17 -9.61 9.39
CA ALA A 76 -19.53 -9.76 8.88
C ALA A 76 -19.57 -9.99 7.35
N THR A 77 -18.75 -9.24 6.61
CA THR A 77 -18.61 -9.38 5.16
C THR A 77 -18.09 -10.76 4.79
N THR A 78 -17.17 -11.31 5.56
CA THR A 78 -16.67 -12.67 5.37
C THR A 78 -17.80 -13.70 5.42
N PHE A 79 -18.69 -13.61 6.41
CA PHE A 79 -19.86 -14.48 6.52
C PHE A 79 -20.81 -14.34 5.32
N ALA A 80 -20.99 -13.11 4.81
CA ALA A 80 -21.83 -12.86 3.65
C ALA A 80 -21.24 -13.47 2.37
N VAL A 81 -19.95 -13.20 2.08
CA VAL A 81 -19.33 -13.64 0.83
C VAL A 81 -19.09 -15.14 0.78
N ASP A 82 -18.84 -15.81 1.92
CA ASP A 82 -18.66 -17.27 1.97
C ASP A 82 -19.93 -18.04 1.61
N ARG A 83 -21.11 -17.40 1.67
CA ARG A 83 -22.39 -18.00 1.27
C ARG A 83 -22.70 -17.83 -0.21
N ILE A 84 -21.96 -16.99 -0.92
CA ILE A 84 -22.19 -16.75 -2.34
C ILE A 84 -21.59 -17.92 -3.14
N GLN A 85 -22.41 -18.60 -3.92
CA GLN A 85 -21.93 -19.60 -4.88
C GLN A 85 -21.35 -18.88 -6.10
N ILE A 86 -20.05 -19.02 -6.30
CA ILE A 86 -19.33 -18.27 -7.33
C ILE A 86 -18.98 -19.21 -8.48
N ARG A 87 -19.46 -18.87 -9.69
CA ARG A 87 -19.10 -19.56 -10.92
C ARG A 87 -17.77 -19.01 -11.45
N ALA A 88 -16.87 -19.90 -11.85
CA ALA A 88 -15.62 -19.50 -12.50
C ALA A 88 -15.89 -18.75 -13.81
N LEU A 89 -15.18 -17.63 -14.01
CA LEU A 89 -15.16 -16.88 -15.25
C LEU A 89 -14.31 -17.60 -16.29
N SER A 90 -14.78 -17.64 -17.53
CA SER A 90 -13.95 -18.08 -18.65
C SER A 90 -12.92 -16.99 -18.96
N VAL A 91 -11.64 -17.36 -18.89
CA VAL A 91 -10.55 -16.42 -19.15
C VAL A 91 -10.05 -16.62 -20.59
N PRO A 92 -10.10 -15.58 -21.45
CA PRO A 92 -9.60 -15.68 -22.82
C PRO A 92 -8.10 -16.00 -22.87
N GLN A 93 -7.66 -16.73 -23.91
CA GLN A 93 -6.24 -17.02 -24.12
C GLN A 93 -5.38 -15.76 -24.32
N SER A 94 -5.97 -14.67 -24.83
CA SER A 94 -5.29 -13.38 -25.01
C SER A 94 -4.71 -12.82 -23.71
N THR A 95 -5.28 -13.20 -22.55
CA THR A 95 -4.82 -12.72 -21.23
C THR A 95 -3.40 -13.18 -20.86
N THR A 96 -2.83 -14.14 -21.59
CA THR A 96 -1.45 -14.61 -21.42
C THR A 96 -0.39 -13.55 -21.80
N PHE A 97 -0.75 -12.55 -22.61
CA PHE A 97 0.14 -11.44 -23.00
C PHE A 97 0.15 -10.27 -22.01
N VAL A 98 -0.84 -10.21 -21.10
CA VAL A 98 -1.00 -9.08 -20.16
C VAL A 98 0.23 -8.86 -19.28
N PRO A 99 0.88 -9.88 -18.67
CA PRO A 99 2.08 -9.65 -17.86
C PRO A 99 3.23 -9.04 -18.67
N THR A 100 3.40 -9.46 -19.93
CA THR A 100 4.40 -8.90 -20.84
C THR A 100 4.12 -7.44 -21.18
N ILE A 101 2.85 -7.09 -21.45
CA ILE A 101 2.45 -5.71 -21.72
C ILE A 101 2.68 -4.83 -20.49
N LEU A 102 2.30 -5.30 -19.30
CA LEU A 102 2.54 -4.58 -18.04
C LEU A 102 4.03 -4.38 -17.79
N LEU A 103 4.86 -5.39 -18.03
CA LEU A 103 6.31 -5.24 -17.94
C LEU A 103 6.85 -4.22 -18.95
N GLY A 104 6.29 -4.19 -20.17
CA GLY A 104 6.61 -3.17 -21.16
C GLY A 104 6.30 -1.75 -20.65
N VAL A 105 5.14 -1.57 -20.00
CA VAL A 105 4.76 -0.29 -19.35
C VAL A 105 5.75 0.08 -18.25
N VAL A 106 6.19 -0.88 -17.41
CA VAL A 106 7.23 -0.64 -16.40
C VAL A 106 8.52 -0.17 -17.04
N VAL A 107 9.04 -0.90 -18.03
CA VAL A 107 10.32 -0.58 -18.67
C VAL A 107 10.28 0.81 -19.33
N VAL A 108 9.23 1.10 -20.10
CA VAL A 108 9.07 2.41 -20.75
C VAL A 108 8.87 3.51 -19.73
N GLY A 109 7.99 3.32 -18.73
CA GLY A 109 7.73 4.30 -17.69
C GLY A 109 8.98 4.62 -16.86
N THR A 110 9.76 3.61 -16.47
CA THR A 110 11.03 3.82 -15.77
C THR A 110 12.05 4.52 -16.65
N ALA A 111 12.19 4.15 -17.92
CA ALA A 111 13.11 4.83 -18.84
C ALA A 111 12.75 6.31 -19.02
N MET A 112 11.47 6.62 -19.21
CA MET A 112 10.97 7.99 -19.30
C MET A 112 11.20 8.76 -18.00
N SER A 113 10.93 8.13 -16.85
CA SER A 113 11.13 8.77 -15.56
C SER A 113 12.62 8.99 -15.22
N LEU A 114 13.51 8.09 -15.60
CA LEU A 114 14.95 8.31 -15.49
C LEU A 114 15.41 9.49 -16.37
N SER A 115 14.78 9.68 -17.54
CA SER A 115 15.08 10.82 -18.41
C SER A 115 14.62 12.17 -17.83
N THR A 116 13.54 12.19 -17.05
CA THR A 116 12.96 13.43 -16.50
C THR A 116 13.46 13.75 -15.10
N VAL A 117 13.49 12.75 -14.22
CA VAL A 117 13.93 12.87 -12.82
C VAL A 117 15.46 12.78 -12.70
N GLY A 118 16.13 11.99 -13.55
CA GLY A 118 17.58 11.95 -13.63
C GLY A 118 18.30 11.64 -12.31
N VAL A 119 19.26 12.50 -11.95
CA VAL A 119 20.12 12.32 -10.76
C VAL A 119 19.36 12.36 -9.44
N TYR A 120 18.15 12.94 -9.41
CA TYR A 120 17.36 13.06 -8.17
C TYR A 120 16.95 11.71 -7.57
N TYR A 121 16.99 10.61 -8.33
CA TYR A 121 16.82 9.26 -7.76
C TYR A 121 17.87 8.87 -6.72
N LEU A 122 19.06 9.48 -6.78
CA LEU A 122 20.15 9.27 -5.84
C LEU A 122 20.02 10.16 -4.59
N CYS A 123 19.20 11.20 -4.64
CA CYS A 123 19.01 12.14 -3.54
C CYS A 123 18.18 11.53 -2.39
N GLU A 124 18.12 12.29 -1.29
CA GLU A 124 17.25 11.98 -0.16
C GLU A 124 15.77 11.90 -0.61
N LYS A 125 15.01 11.03 0.04
CA LYS A 125 13.63 10.73 -0.31
C LYS A 125 12.74 11.97 -0.42
N ASN A 126 12.92 12.96 0.46
CA ASN A 126 12.11 14.18 0.45
C ASN A 126 12.36 15.04 -0.79
N VAL A 127 13.63 15.19 -1.19
CA VAL A 127 14.01 15.92 -2.41
C VAL A 127 13.48 15.20 -3.65
N MET A 128 13.65 13.89 -3.69
CA MET A 128 13.18 13.07 -4.80
C MET A 128 11.65 13.08 -4.91
N LEU A 129 10.91 13.02 -3.80
CA LEU A 129 9.44 13.10 -3.80
C LEU A 129 8.92 14.38 -4.48
N ALA A 130 9.64 15.49 -4.37
CA ALA A 130 9.29 16.73 -5.05
C ALA A 130 9.56 16.72 -6.57
N GLN A 131 10.36 15.78 -7.06
CA GLN A 131 10.76 15.66 -8.47
C GLN A 131 10.08 14.49 -9.19
N ILE A 132 9.38 13.62 -8.47
CA ILE A 132 8.71 12.46 -9.06
C ILE A 132 7.61 12.88 -10.04
N ASP A 133 7.61 12.21 -11.19
CA ASP A 133 6.71 12.52 -12.29
C ASP A 133 5.63 11.44 -12.51
N GLY A 134 4.73 11.71 -13.45
CA GLY A 134 3.67 10.76 -13.81
C GLY A 134 4.19 9.43 -14.36
N TRP A 135 5.37 9.43 -15.00
CA TRP A 135 5.99 8.22 -15.56
C TRP A 135 6.45 7.27 -14.47
N TYR A 136 7.02 7.80 -13.38
CA TYR A 136 7.34 7.00 -12.20
C TYR A 136 6.08 6.32 -11.65
N TYR A 137 5.00 7.06 -11.43
CA TYR A 137 3.76 6.49 -10.90
C TYR A 137 3.18 5.41 -11.82
N LEU A 138 3.20 5.63 -13.13
CA LEU A 138 2.74 4.63 -14.10
C LEU A 138 3.57 3.33 -13.99
N ALA A 139 4.90 3.44 -13.95
CA ALA A 139 5.78 2.28 -13.78
C ALA A 139 5.57 1.60 -12.42
N SER A 140 5.51 2.37 -11.35
CA SER A 140 5.39 1.88 -9.98
C SER A 140 4.08 1.13 -9.73
N TYR A 141 2.96 1.62 -10.28
CA TYR A 141 1.67 0.95 -10.17
C TYR A 141 1.51 -0.24 -11.13
N ALA A 142 2.19 -0.22 -12.30
CA ALA A 142 2.23 -1.36 -13.22
C ALA A 142 3.08 -2.54 -12.70
N LEU A 143 4.09 -2.24 -11.88
CA LEU A 143 5.10 -3.21 -11.46
C LEU A 143 4.54 -4.37 -10.62
N PRO A 144 3.75 -4.15 -9.56
CA PRO A 144 3.10 -5.24 -8.82
C PRO A 144 2.16 -6.08 -9.70
N LEU A 145 1.45 -5.43 -10.64
CA LEU A 145 0.58 -6.11 -11.60
C LEU A 145 1.40 -7.07 -12.47
N ALA A 146 2.51 -6.61 -13.06
CA ALA A 146 3.39 -7.44 -13.87
C ALA A 146 3.96 -8.62 -13.08
N ALA A 147 4.46 -8.37 -11.85
CA ALA A 147 5.08 -9.39 -11.01
C ALA A 147 4.09 -10.49 -10.60
N VAL A 148 2.93 -10.10 -10.04
CA VAL A 148 1.94 -11.07 -9.53
C VAL A 148 1.24 -11.81 -10.67
N SER A 149 0.94 -11.12 -11.78
CA SER A 149 0.38 -11.79 -12.96
C SER A 149 1.39 -12.71 -13.65
N GLY A 150 2.68 -12.34 -13.69
CA GLY A 150 3.76 -13.22 -14.17
C GLY A 150 3.94 -14.46 -13.30
N LEU A 151 3.79 -14.33 -11.98
CA LEU A 151 3.84 -15.44 -11.03
C LEU A 151 2.74 -16.47 -11.30
N ILE A 152 1.49 -16.04 -11.44
CA ILE A 152 0.37 -16.98 -11.65
C ILE A 152 0.42 -17.65 -13.03
N THR A 153 0.95 -16.97 -14.05
CA THR A 153 1.16 -17.54 -15.39
C THR A 153 2.49 -18.31 -15.53
N ARG A 154 3.29 -18.39 -14.46
CA ARG A 154 4.61 -19.04 -14.42
C ARG A 154 5.62 -18.47 -15.42
N GLN A 155 5.49 -17.20 -15.75
CA GLN A 155 6.44 -16.47 -16.59
C GLN A 155 7.60 -15.94 -15.74
N TYR A 156 8.46 -16.85 -15.27
CA TYR A 156 9.51 -16.55 -14.28
C TYR A 156 10.52 -15.48 -14.74
N TRP A 157 10.74 -15.34 -16.06
CA TRP A 157 11.61 -14.27 -16.58
C TRP A 157 11.02 -12.87 -16.32
N ILE A 158 9.69 -12.71 -16.42
CA ILE A 158 9.00 -11.45 -16.08
C ILE A 158 9.13 -11.18 -14.60
N MET A 159 8.94 -12.21 -13.77
CA MET A 159 9.14 -12.07 -12.32
C MET A 159 10.57 -11.65 -11.97
N GLY A 160 11.58 -12.22 -12.64
CA GLY A 160 12.98 -11.85 -12.44
C GLY A 160 13.23 -10.38 -12.74
N ILE A 161 12.78 -9.89 -13.89
CA ILE A 161 12.92 -8.47 -14.25
C ILE A 161 12.12 -7.57 -13.30
N ALA A 162 10.88 -7.94 -12.98
CA ALA A 162 10.05 -7.18 -12.04
C ALA A 162 10.67 -7.14 -10.63
N ALA A 163 11.30 -8.22 -10.17
CA ALA A 163 12.02 -8.23 -8.90
C ALA A 163 13.21 -7.26 -8.89
N LEU A 164 13.93 -7.12 -10.01
CA LEU A 164 14.98 -6.10 -10.16
C LEU A 164 14.41 -4.69 -10.00
N PHE A 165 13.31 -4.37 -10.69
CA PHE A 165 12.65 -3.06 -10.56
C PHE A 165 12.10 -2.82 -9.15
N LEU A 166 11.55 -3.84 -8.49
CA LEU A 166 11.09 -3.73 -7.10
C LEU A 166 12.26 -3.43 -6.15
N MET A 167 13.42 -4.07 -6.34
CA MET A 167 14.62 -3.74 -5.57
C MET A 167 15.09 -2.31 -5.84
N MET A 168 14.98 -1.82 -7.08
CA MET A 168 15.25 -0.41 -7.40
C MET A 168 14.29 0.53 -6.68
N GLU A 169 12.98 0.26 -6.64
CA GLU A 169 12.02 1.06 -5.86
C GLU A 169 12.37 1.11 -4.37
N VAL A 170 12.70 -0.04 -3.78
CA VAL A 170 13.08 -0.10 -2.36
C VAL A 170 14.38 0.66 -2.12
N TYR A 171 15.35 0.58 -3.05
CA TYR A 171 16.60 1.34 -2.99
C TYR A 171 16.33 2.84 -3.02
N ILE A 172 15.42 3.27 -3.89
CA ILE A 172 14.99 4.66 -4.02
C ILE A 172 14.30 5.15 -2.73
N GLY A 173 13.63 4.27 -1.99
CA GLY A 173 13.00 4.54 -0.70
C GLY A 173 11.50 4.25 -0.66
N PHE A 174 10.97 3.61 -1.70
CA PHE A 174 9.57 3.20 -1.82
C PHE A 174 9.42 1.71 -1.58
N ARG A 175 8.68 1.36 -0.52
CA ARG A 175 8.48 -0.05 -0.11
C ARG A 175 7.12 -0.59 -0.55
N THR A 176 6.22 0.30 -0.95
CA THR A 176 4.81 -0.04 -1.20
C THR A 176 4.67 -1.06 -2.32
N GLY A 177 5.27 -0.85 -3.49
CA GLY A 177 5.16 -1.78 -4.62
C GLY A 177 5.59 -3.20 -4.26
N ALA A 178 6.68 -3.32 -3.49
CA ALA A 178 7.19 -4.62 -3.04
C ALA A 178 6.30 -5.28 -1.98
N ALA A 179 5.76 -4.50 -1.03
CA ALA A 179 4.78 -4.99 -0.05
C ALA A 179 3.49 -5.48 -0.73
N ILE A 180 2.94 -4.69 -1.67
CA ILE A 180 1.74 -5.06 -2.44
C ILE A 180 1.99 -6.34 -3.26
N THR A 181 3.17 -6.45 -3.89
CA THR A 181 3.57 -7.66 -4.63
C THR A 181 3.64 -8.87 -3.71
N LEU A 182 4.28 -8.73 -2.54
CA LEU A 182 4.43 -9.81 -1.57
C LEU A 182 3.07 -10.29 -1.05
N ILE A 183 2.18 -9.37 -0.67
CA ILE A 183 0.84 -9.70 -0.15
C ILE A 183 -0.01 -10.31 -1.26
N GLY A 184 0.04 -9.77 -2.49
CA GLY A 184 -0.65 -10.35 -3.64
C GLY A 184 -0.18 -11.78 -3.94
N ALA A 185 1.14 -12.03 -3.92
CA ALA A 185 1.70 -13.37 -4.07
C ALA A 185 1.32 -14.32 -2.91
N ALA A 186 1.32 -13.81 -1.68
CA ALA A 186 0.88 -14.56 -0.50
C ALA A 186 -0.60 -14.94 -0.59
N MET A 187 -1.46 -14.05 -1.10
CA MET A 187 -2.88 -14.34 -1.29
C MET A 187 -3.11 -15.45 -2.33
N LEU A 188 -2.34 -15.48 -3.42
CA LEU A 188 -2.42 -16.54 -4.44
C LEU A 188 -1.88 -17.89 -3.93
N SER A 189 -0.82 -17.87 -3.13
CA SER A 189 -0.15 -19.09 -2.63
C SER A 189 -0.63 -19.57 -1.26
N GLY A 190 -1.41 -18.77 -0.55
CA GLY A 190 -1.74 -18.98 0.87
C GLY A 190 -2.57 -20.23 1.16
N HIS A 191 -3.31 -20.75 0.17
CA HIS A 191 -3.95 -22.07 0.29
C HIS A 191 -2.95 -23.20 0.64
N ARG A 192 -1.69 -23.06 0.25
CA ARG A 192 -0.61 -24.03 0.57
C ARG A 192 -0.27 -24.06 2.05
N ILE A 193 -0.55 -23.00 2.80
CA ILE A 193 -0.37 -22.97 4.27
C ILE A 193 -1.23 -24.05 4.93
N PHE A 194 -2.37 -24.36 4.34
CA PHE A 194 -3.33 -25.33 4.90
C PHE A 194 -3.16 -26.76 4.35
N GLN A 195 -2.19 -27.01 3.45
CA GLN A 195 -1.95 -28.32 2.83
C GLN A 195 -1.01 -29.24 3.64
N GLY A 196 -0.41 -28.74 4.72
CA GLY A 196 0.45 -29.51 5.63
C GLY A 196 1.62 -28.69 6.17
N GLY A 197 2.24 -29.16 7.27
CA GLY A 197 3.26 -28.42 7.99
C GLY A 197 4.48 -28.01 7.15
N ARG A 198 4.93 -28.86 6.22
CA ARG A 198 6.05 -28.54 5.32
C ARG A 198 5.73 -27.40 4.36
N GLN A 199 4.56 -27.42 3.72
CA GLN A 199 4.14 -26.36 2.79
C GLN A 199 3.90 -25.04 3.53
N ALA A 200 3.30 -25.11 4.72
CA ALA A 200 3.16 -23.97 5.61
C ALA A 200 4.52 -23.34 5.96
N ALA A 201 5.48 -24.15 6.40
CA ALA A 201 6.82 -23.68 6.75
C ALA A 201 7.51 -22.98 5.57
N ILE A 202 7.40 -23.52 4.34
CA ILE A 202 7.99 -22.91 3.14
C ILE A 202 7.36 -21.54 2.87
N VAL A 203 6.02 -21.45 2.85
CA VAL A 203 5.33 -20.18 2.55
C VAL A 203 5.59 -19.15 3.64
N ILE A 204 5.51 -19.54 4.92
CA ILE A 204 5.76 -18.65 6.05
C ILE A 204 7.22 -18.17 6.02
N SER A 205 8.18 -19.05 5.80
CA SER A 205 9.60 -18.68 5.71
C SER A 205 9.87 -17.72 4.55
N ALA A 206 9.23 -17.94 3.39
CA ALA A 206 9.35 -17.03 2.25
C ALA A 206 8.75 -15.64 2.55
N ILE A 207 7.57 -15.59 3.17
CA ILE A 207 6.94 -14.32 3.57
C ILE A 207 7.80 -13.60 4.61
N LEU A 208 8.31 -14.30 5.63
CA LEU A 208 9.18 -13.73 6.64
C LEU A 208 10.50 -13.24 6.05
N ALA A 209 11.15 -14.02 5.20
CA ALA A 209 12.40 -13.62 4.55
C ALA A 209 12.20 -12.36 3.68
N CYS A 210 11.15 -12.33 2.86
CA CYS A 210 10.82 -11.15 2.06
C CYS A 210 10.44 -9.95 2.94
N GLY A 211 9.65 -10.16 3.99
CA GLY A 211 9.27 -9.11 4.93
C GLY A 211 10.48 -8.51 5.64
N VAL A 212 11.36 -9.35 6.20
CA VAL A 212 12.62 -8.93 6.82
C VAL A 212 13.50 -8.18 5.81
N ALA A 213 13.62 -8.67 4.57
CA ALA A 213 14.36 -7.98 3.53
C ALA A 213 13.79 -6.57 3.25
N LEU A 214 12.46 -6.39 3.25
CA LEU A 214 11.82 -5.08 3.09
C LEU A 214 12.10 -4.11 4.25
N PHE A 215 12.46 -4.61 5.43
CA PHE A 215 12.85 -3.79 6.58
C PHE A 215 14.36 -3.50 6.61
N LEU A 216 15.20 -4.50 6.32
CA LEU A 216 16.66 -4.38 6.39
C LEU A 216 17.26 -3.67 5.18
N PHE A 217 16.77 -3.98 3.97
CA PHE A 217 17.34 -3.42 2.74
C PHE A 217 17.29 -1.89 2.70
N PRO A 218 16.21 -1.20 3.11
CA PRO A 218 16.21 0.25 3.20
C PRO A 218 17.26 0.84 4.14
N GLN A 219 17.62 0.15 5.23
CA GLN A 219 18.67 0.61 6.13
C GLN A 219 20.02 0.59 5.43
N VAL A 220 20.31 -0.51 4.73
CA VAL A 220 21.53 -0.65 3.92
C VAL A 220 21.53 0.35 2.76
N ALA A 221 20.41 0.49 2.05
CA ALA A 221 20.27 1.41 0.92
C ALA A 221 20.43 2.87 1.36
N TYR A 222 19.93 3.24 2.53
CA TYR A 222 20.13 4.56 3.12
C TYR A 222 21.62 4.84 3.40
N THR A 223 22.33 3.89 4.03
CA THR A 223 23.78 4.00 4.23
C THR A 223 24.54 4.12 2.91
N LEU A 224 24.21 3.30 1.91
CA LEU A 224 24.83 3.36 0.59
C LEU A 224 24.55 4.69 -0.13
N LYS A 225 23.32 5.21 -0.05
CA LYS A 225 22.97 6.51 -0.62
C LYS A 225 23.77 7.64 0.02
N TYR A 226 23.96 7.60 1.34
CA TYR A 226 24.76 8.59 2.05
C TYR A 226 26.22 8.59 1.58
N LEU A 227 26.79 7.41 1.32
CA LEU A 227 28.16 7.27 0.77
C LEU A 227 28.29 7.80 -0.67
N VAL A 228 27.20 7.84 -1.44
CA VAL A 228 27.16 8.29 -2.85
C VAL A 228 26.62 9.74 -2.97
N ASN A 229 26.25 10.36 -1.85
CA ASN A 229 25.49 11.62 -1.81
C ASN A 229 26.23 12.83 -2.41
N ASP A 230 27.54 12.75 -2.61
CA ASP A 230 28.32 13.77 -3.33
C ASP A 230 27.77 14.06 -4.74
N ALA A 231 27.01 13.11 -5.33
CA ALA A 231 26.37 13.26 -6.63
C ALA A 231 25.03 14.02 -6.60
N CYS A 232 24.42 14.29 -5.44
CA CYS A 232 23.18 15.04 -5.36
C CYS A 232 23.48 16.55 -5.40
N PRO A 233 22.97 17.32 -6.39
CA PRO A 233 23.18 18.76 -6.45
C PRO A 233 22.32 19.48 -5.39
N ILE A 234 22.79 19.53 -4.14
CA ILE A 234 22.07 20.14 -2.99
C ILE A 234 22.27 21.67 -2.95
N GLU A 235 22.45 22.35 -4.09
CA GLU A 235 22.62 23.82 -4.06
C GLU A 235 21.34 24.57 -3.67
N MET A 236 20.16 23.93 -3.68
CA MET A 236 18.87 24.62 -3.50
C MET A 236 18.07 24.29 -2.22
N VAL A 237 18.57 23.42 -1.33
CA VAL A 237 17.86 23.10 -0.07
C VAL A 237 18.74 23.47 1.11
N ARG A 238 18.87 24.78 1.39
CA ARG A 238 19.34 25.29 2.69
C ARG A 238 18.29 25.03 3.77
N VAL A 239 18.01 23.78 4.07
CA VAL A 239 17.31 23.40 5.31
C VAL A 239 18.40 22.98 6.27
N VAL A 240 18.60 23.81 7.31
CA VAL A 240 19.46 23.61 8.49
C VAL A 240 20.68 22.72 8.26
N PRO A 241 21.91 23.27 8.19
CA PRO A 241 23.11 22.43 8.11
C PRO A 241 23.18 21.57 9.37
N LEU A 242 22.67 20.33 9.28
CA LEU A 242 23.18 19.25 10.09
C LEU A 242 24.68 19.23 9.79
N PRO A 243 25.55 19.30 10.80
CA PRO A 243 26.98 19.27 10.55
C PRO A 243 27.25 18.01 9.75
N ALA A 244 27.61 18.20 8.48
CA ALA A 244 28.12 17.15 7.61
C ALA A 244 29.51 16.82 8.11
N THR A 245 29.60 16.21 9.29
CA THR A 245 30.74 15.40 9.65
C THR A 245 30.68 14.22 8.67
N PRO A 246 31.58 14.13 7.68
CA PRO A 246 31.67 12.91 6.88
C PRO A 246 31.71 11.76 7.86
N LEU A 247 30.86 10.77 7.64
CA LEU A 247 30.85 9.55 8.43
C LEU A 247 32.17 8.83 8.09
N ASN A 248 33.28 9.28 8.69
CA ASN A 248 34.44 8.45 8.90
C ASN A 248 33.93 7.36 9.83
N LEU A 249 33.38 6.31 9.23
CA LEU A 249 33.07 5.04 9.87
C LEU A 249 34.40 4.49 10.36
N ASP A 250 34.90 5.06 11.45
CA ASP A 250 35.94 4.46 12.26
C ASP A 250 35.44 3.06 12.65
N GLU A 251 36.35 2.10 12.77
CA GLU A 251 36.01 0.72 13.11
C GLU A 251 35.13 0.66 14.37
N GLY A 252 35.33 1.60 15.31
CA GLY A 252 34.50 1.77 16.50
C GLY A 252 33.03 2.14 16.23
N GLN A 253 32.71 2.89 15.17
CA GLN A 253 31.32 3.20 14.81
C GLN A 253 30.60 1.98 14.22
N VAL A 254 31.31 1.17 13.43
CA VAL A 254 30.78 -0.09 12.89
C VAL A 254 30.51 -1.08 14.04
N GLU A 255 31.44 -1.20 14.99
CA GLU A 255 31.25 -2.02 16.18
C GLU A 255 30.06 -1.53 17.03
N THR A 256 29.95 -0.21 17.24
CA THR A 256 28.82 0.40 17.95
C THR A 256 27.49 0.13 17.25
N LEU A 257 27.45 0.18 15.92
CA LEU A 257 26.27 -0.16 15.12
C LEU A 257 25.88 -1.62 15.31
N PHE A 258 26.82 -2.56 15.21
CA PHE A 258 26.54 -3.99 15.42
C PHE A 258 26.11 -4.28 16.86
N ALA A 259 26.75 -3.65 17.85
CA ALA A 259 26.34 -3.75 19.24
C ALA A 259 24.91 -3.22 19.44
N HIS A 260 24.57 -2.09 18.82
CA HIS A 260 23.23 -1.51 18.88
C HIS A 260 22.18 -2.44 18.23
N LEU A 261 22.48 -2.98 17.03
CA LEU A 261 21.63 -3.96 16.32
C LEU A 261 21.44 -5.28 17.09
N GLY A 262 22.37 -5.61 17.99
CA GLY A 262 22.28 -6.76 18.90
C GLY A 262 21.33 -6.55 20.09
N THR A 263 20.84 -5.33 20.32
CA THR A 263 19.91 -5.02 21.42
C THR A 263 18.46 -4.98 20.96
N ALA A 264 17.51 -5.17 21.87
CA ALA A 264 16.08 -5.09 21.58
C ALA A 264 15.56 -3.64 21.36
N ALA A 265 16.31 -2.65 21.86
CA ALA A 265 15.91 -1.25 21.87
C ALA A 265 15.57 -0.66 20.47
N PRO A 266 16.42 -0.77 19.43
CA PRO A 266 16.12 -0.22 18.11
C PRO A 266 14.88 -0.85 17.46
N TYR A 267 14.61 -2.14 17.73
CA TYR A 267 13.45 -2.82 17.18
C TYR A 267 12.16 -2.37 17.88
N LEU A 268 12.21 -2.20 19.21
CA LEU A 268 11.09 -1.64 19.95
C LEU A 268 10.82 -0.21 19.48
N GLU A 269 11.85 0.63 19.38
CA GLU A 269 11.74 1.99 18.88
C GLU A 269 11.16 2.02 17.46
N ALA A 270 11.61 1.15 16.56
CA ALA A 270 11.07 1.02 15.21
C ALA A 270 9.59 0.61 15.19
N ILE A 271 9.13 -0.22 16.15
CA ILE A 271 7.71 -0.57 16.31
C ILE A 271 6.93 0.66 16.80
N LEU A 272 7.45 1.39 17.79
CA LEU A 272 6.76 2.55 18.36
C LEU A 272 6.66 3.74 17.40
N HIS A 273 7.65 3.87 16.53
CA HIS A 273 7.70 4.87 15.45
C HIS A 273 7.20 4.28 14.12
N SER A 274 6.58 3.09 14.15
CA SER A 274 6.00 2.51 12.96
C SER A 274 4.77 3.30 12.53
N GLU A 275 4.54 3.28 11.23
CA GLU A 275 3.45 4.00 10.58
C GLU A 275 2.06 3.75 11.18
N PRO A 276 1.67 2.53 11.62
CA PRO A 276 0.43 2.31 12.36
C PRO A 276 0.24 3.24 13.57
N PHE A 277 1.29 3.52 14.34
CA PHE A 277 1.18 4.38 15.53
C PHE A 277 0.91 5.83 15.15
N ILE A 278 1.55 6.33 14.09
CA ILE A 278 1.33 7.69 13.59
C ILE A 278 -0.08 7.82 12.99
N ILE A 279 -0.56 6.83 12.23
CA ILE A 279 -1.91 6.87 11.65
C ILE A 279 -2.98 6.89 12.74
N GLN A 280 -2.82 6.08 13.79
CA GLN A 280 -3.77 6.09 14.89
C GLN A 280 -3.66 7.34 15.75
N SER A 281 -2.48 7.98 15.84
CA SER A 281 -2.35 9.27 16.51
C SER A 281 -3.18 10.34 15.78
N VAL A 282 -3.22 10.34 14.45
CA VAL A 282 -4.06 11.27 13.68
C VAL A 282 -5.55 11.06 13.98
N LEU A 283 -6.04 9.82 13.95
CA LEU A 283 -7.44 9.53 14.32
C LEU A 283 -7.74 9.97 15.75
N ASN A 284 -6.84 9.65 16.67
CA ASN A 284 -7.01 9.99 18.08
C ASN A 284 -7.01 11.50 18.32
N SER A 285 -6.09 12.25 17.70
CA SER A 285 -6.04 13.71 17.83
C SER A 285 -7.25 14.39 17.20
N VAL A 286 -7.78 13.87 16.09
CA VAL A 286 -9.04 14.37 15.50
C VAL A 286 -10.21 14.22 16.47
N ILE A 287 -10.29 13.08 17.16
CA ILE A 287 -11.32 12.82 18.17
C ILE A 287 -11.12 13.70 19.40
N ASP A 288 -9.91 13.72 19.98
CA ASP A 288 -9.62 14.41 21.24
C ASP A 288 -9.76 15.94 21.15
N HIS A 289 -9.55 16.51 19.97
CA HIS A 289 -9.67 17.95 19.73
C HIS A 289 -10.98 18.34 19.02
N ASP A 290 -11.91 17.39 18.86
CA ASP A 290 -13.16 17.58 18.11
C ASP A 290 -12.93 18.26 16.74
N PHE A 291 -11.86 17.86 16.05
CA PHE A 291 -11.49 18.45 14.77
C PHE A 291 -12.52 18.06 13.70
N THR A 292 -13.13 19.06 13.08
CA THR A 292 -14.18 18.88 12.08
C THR A 292 -13.80 19.47 10.73
N THR A 293 -14.32 18.86 9.67
CA THR A 293 -14.19 19.32 8.28
C THR A 293 -15.54 19.28 7.60
N ASP A 294 -15.74 20.07 6.55
CA ASP A 294 -16.95 19.99 5.75
C ASP A 294 -17.03 18.64 5.00
N ALA A 295 -18.20 18.01 4.86
CA ALA A 295 -18.28 16.70 4.20
C ALA A 295 -18.19 16.77 2.67
N SER A 296 -18.40 17.95 2.06
CA SER A 296 -18.54 18.07 0.60
C SER A 296 -17.24 17.76 -0.17
N TYR A 297 -16.06 18.02 0.42
CA TYR A 297 -14.80 17.74 -0.26
C TYR A 297 -14.57 16.23 -0.48
N LEU A 298 -15.21 15.37 0.32
CA LEU A 298 -15.14 13.92 0.13
C LEU A 298 -15.73 13.50 -1.22
N LEU A 299 -16.84 14.11 -1.62
CA LEU A 299 -17.45 13.85 -2.94
C LEU A 299 -16.53 14.32 -4.07
N LEU A 300 -15.84 15.45 -3.89
CA LEU A 300 -14.85 15.94 -4.86
C LEU A 300 -13.66 14.97 -4.98
N GLN A 301 -13.16 14.46 -3.86
CA GLN A 301 -12.10 13.45 -3.84
C GLN A 301 -12.51 12.17 -4.57
N ILE A 302 -13.72 11.65 -4.32
CA ILE A 302 -14.25 10.48 -5.03
C ILE A 302 -14.36 10.78 -6.54
N ALA A 303 -14.86 11.96 -6.91
CA ALA A 303 -15.02 12.35 -8.30
C ALA A 303 -13.70 12.35 -9.08
N THR A 304 -12.55 12.62 -8.45
CA THR A 304 -11.23 12.54 -9.12
C THR A 304 -10.89 11.16 -9.67
N GLY A 305 -11.55 10.12 -9.15
CA GLY A 305 -11.46 8.75 -9.64
C GLY A 305 -12.00 8.57 -11.06
N ILE A 306 -12.77 9.52 -11.59
CA ILE A 306 -13.33 9.49 -12.94
C ILE A 306 -12.30 10.07 -13.94
N PRO A 307 -12.07 9.46 -15.12
CA PRO A 307 -11.19 10.04 -16.12
C PRO A 307 -11.78 11.35 -16.63
N GLY A 308 -10.99 12.42 -16.68
CA GLY A 308 -11.47 13.73 -17.11
C GLY A 308 -12.37 14.46 -16.09
N ALA A 309 -12.45 14.00 -14.83
CA ALA A 309 -13.28 14.61 -13.79
C ALA A 309 -13.10 16.14 -13.66
N VAL A 310 -11.86 16.63 -13.77
CA VAL A 310 -11.56 18.07 -13.73
C VAL A 310 -12.31 18.82 -14.82
N THR A 311 -12.31 18.30 -16.05
CA THR A 311 -13.02 18.90 -17.19
C THR A 311 -14.52 18.69 -17.12
N ILE A 312 -14.98 17.50 -16.72
CA ILE A 312 -16.40 17.12 -16.70
C ILE A 312 -17.16 17.88 -15.61
N PHE A 313 -16.57 17.99 -14.42
CA PHE A 313 -17.21 18.61 -13.26
C PHE A 313 -16.73 20.03 -13.00
N GLY A 314 -15.84 20.57 -13.83
CA GLY A 314 -15.26 21.91 -13.65
C GLY A 314 -14.52 22.03 -12.31
N LEU A 315 -13.80 20.97 -11.89
CA LEU A 315 -13.07 21.01 -10.64
C LEU A 315 -11.96 22.05 -10.73
N PRO A 316 -11.77 22.90 -9.70
CA PRO A 316 -10.63 23.80 -9.64
C PRO A 316 -9.32 22.99 -9.80
N PRO A 317 -8.30 23.50 -10.50
CA PRO A 317 -6.99 22.84 -10.58
C PRO A 317 -6.37 22.58 -9.20
N GLU A 318 -6.72 23.41 -8.22
CA GLU A 318 -6.27 23.35 -6.82
C GLU A 318 -7.14 22.44 -5.94
N ALA A 319 -8.24 21.91 -6.46
CA ALA A 319 -9.15 21.02 -5.74
C ALA A 319 -9.18 19.62 -6.38
N PRO A 320 -9.31 18.56 -5.57
CA PRO A 320 -9.59 18.57 -4.14
C PRO A 320 -8.34 18.67 -3.25
N VAL A 321 -8.51 19.31 -2.09
CA VAL A 321 -7.50 19.40 -1.02
C VAL A 321 -7.37 18.03 -0.33
N SER A 322 -6.14 17.62 -0.02
CA SER A 322 -5.86 16.40 0.75
C SER A 322 -6.29 16.55 2.21
N PHE A 323 -6.55 15.45 2.91
CA PHE A 323 -6.90 15.53 4.33
C PHE A 323 -5.73 16.08 5.15
N ASN A 324 -4.50 15.71 4.81
CA ASN A 324 -3.27 16.18 5.43
C ASN A 324 -3.18 17.72 5.45
N GLN A 325 -3.47 18.37 4.32
CA GLN A 325 -3.43 19.82 4.19
C GLN A 325 -4.44 20.54 5.10
N MET A 326 -5.46 19.85 5.61
CA MET A 326 -6.47 20.41 6.51
C MET A 326 -6.12 20.19 7.98
N PHE A 327 -5.82 18.96 8.39
CA PHE A 327 -5.63 18.67 9.81
C PHE A 327 -4.22 19.03 10.31
N GLN A 328 -3.18 18.85 9.47
CA GLN A 328 -1.80 18.98 9.94
C GLN A 328 -1.49 20.39 10.46
N PRO A 329 -1.83 21.49 9.78
CA PRO A 329 -1.54 22.84 10.27
C PRO A 329 -2.25 23.18 11.59
N VAL A 330 -3.34 22.47 11.92
CA VAL A 330 -4.17 22.73 13.10
C VAL A 330 -3.76 21.84 14.27
N LEU A 331 -3.62 20.53 14.03
CA LEU A 331 -3.36 19.53 15.07
C LEU A 331 -1.86 19.27 15.30
N PHE A 332 -1.02 19.52 14.30
CA PHE A 332 0.41 19.26 14.34
C PHE A 332 1.21 20.40 13.69
N PRO A 333 1.09 21.66 14.18
CA PRO A 333 1.67 22.83 13.53
C PRO A 333 3.20 22.81 13.42
N ASP A 334 3.88 22.07 14.31
CA ASP A 334 5.34 21.94 14.32
C ASP A 334 5.88 20.94 13.29
N MET A 335 5.00 20.23 12.59
CA MET A 335 5.37 19.22 11.60
C MET A 335 5.57 19.88 10.24
N THR A 336 6.81 19.86 9.75
CA THR A 336 7.20 20.51 8.48
C THR A 336 7.19 19.57 7.27
N TYR A 337 6.93 18.28 7.49
CA TYR A 337 6.86 17.24 6.46
C TYR A 337 5.47 16.61 6.43
N GLY A 338 5.10 15.99 5.29
CA GLY A 338 3.81 15.34 5.16
C GLY A 338 3.62 14.20 6.16
N MET A 339 2.51 14.21 6.89
CA MET A 339 2.15 13.13 7.81
C MET A 339 1.38 12.03 7.08
N ALA A 340 1.47 10.80 7.60
CA ALA A 340 0.60 9.72 7.18
C ALA A 340 -0.87 10.08 7.44
N ASN A 341 -1.76 9.60 6.57
CA ASN A 341 -3.17 9.91 6.65
C ASN A 341 -3.97 8.73 7.20
N SER A 342 -5.19 9.00 7.65
CA SER A 342 -6.13 7.96 8.07
C SER A 342 -7.47 8.25 7.42
N PRO A 343 -8.02 7.34 6.58
CA PRO A 343 -9.33 7.57 5.99
C PRO A 343 -10.42 7.53 7.06
N TRP A 344 -10.16 6.86 8.18
CA TRP A 344 -11.05 6.78 9.32
C TRP A 344 -11.09 8.10 10.09
N ALA A 345 -9.93 8.75 10.27
CA ALA A 345 -9.86 10.09 10.84
C ALA A 345 -10.56 11.11 9.93
N GLN A 346 -10.35 10.98 8.62
CA GLN A 346 -10.99 11.80 7.61
C GLN A 346 -12.52 11.69 7.66
N ALA A 347 -13.05 10.46 7.70
CA ALA A 347 -14.48 10.22 7.83
C ALA A 347 -15.04 10.76 9.15
N TYR A 348 -14.32 10.55 10.25
CA TYR A 348 -14.74 11.06 11.56
C TYR A 348 -14.76 12.60 11.59
N ALA A 349 -13.73 13.27 11.07
CA ALA A 349 -13.70 14.73 10.99
C ALA A 349 -14.85 15.28 10.13
N ALA A 350 -15.23 14.58 9.06
CA ALA A 350 -16.28 15.02 8.14
C ALA A 350 -17.72 14.86 8.68
N GLY A 351 -17.97 13.95 9.62
CA GLY A 351 -19.33 13.69 10.09
C GLY A 351 -19.48 12.72 11.26
N GLY A 352 -18.44 12.62 12.08
CA GLY A 352 -18.38 11.74 13.26
C GLY A 352 -18.56 10.26 12.93
N LEU A 353 -19.05 9.49 13.92
CA LEU A 353 -19.32 8.06 13.77
C LEU A 353 -20.29 7.71 12.61
N PRO A 354 -21.36 8.47 12.31
CA PRO A 354 -22.21 8.18 11.16
C PRO A 354 -21.44 8.15 9.83
N MET A 355 -20.55 9.11 9.58
CA MET A 355 -19.74 9.15 8.36
C MET A 355 -18.70 8.02 8.33
N VAL A 356 -18.10 7.67 9.47
CA VAL A 356 -17.27 6.46 9.59
C VAL A 356 -18.07 5.22 9.18
N GLY A 357 -19.34 5.11 9.61
CA GLY A 357 -20.22 4.02 9.20
C GLY A 357 -20.43 3.92 7.68
N ILE A 358 -20.61 5.06 7.01
CA ILE A 358 -20.72 5.11 5.54
C ILE A 358 -19.43 4.64 4.86
N PHE A 359 -18.28 5.08 5.36
CA PHE A 359 -16.96 4.67 4.85
C PHE A 359 -16.73 3.17 5.05
N VAL A 360 -17.01 2.66 6.24
CA VAL A 360 -16.89 1.23 6.54
C VAL A 360 -17.78 0.41 5.63
N LEU A 361 -19.04 0.81 5.45
CA LEU A 361 -19.98 0.10 4.59
C LEU A 361 -19.48 0.08 3.14
N SER A 362 -19.03 1.21 2.61
CA SER A 362 -18.51 1.33 1.25
C SER A 362 -17.23 0.51 1.06
N PHE A 363 -16.30 0.58 2.01
CA PHE A 363 -15.08 -0.21 2.03
C PHE A 363 -15.38 -1.71 1.98
N VAL A 364 -16.26 -2.22 2.84
CA VAL A 364 -16.53 -3.66 2.90
C VAL A 364 -17.39 -4.17 1.73
N ILE A 365 -18.25 -3.33 1.13
CA ILE A 365 -18.95 -3.64 -0.12
C ILE A 365 -17.93 -3.83 -1.25
N LEU A 366 -17.01 -2.88 -1.44
CA LEU A 366 -15.96 -2.97 -2.45
C LEU A 366 -15.07 -4.20 -2.22
N LEU A 367 -14.71 -4.45 -0.96
CA LEU A 367 -13.94 -5.64 -0.57
C LEU A 367 -14.69 -6.95 -0.89
N GLY A 368 -16.00 -6.99 -0.62
CA GLY A 368 -16.86 -8.12 -0.96
C GLY A 368 -16.94 -8.37 -2.46
N ILE A 369 -17.08 -7.30 -3.26
CA ILE A 369 -17.05 -7.37 -4.74
C ILE A 369 -15.70 -7.91 -5.21
N LEU A 370 -14.58 -7.38 -4.73
CA LEU A 370 -13.25 -7.85 -5.10
C LEU A 370 -13.03 -9.31 -4.69
N ASN A 371 -13.55 -9.75 -3.55
CA ASN A 371 -13.50 -11.15 -3.14
C ASN A 371 -14.28 -12.07 -4.08
N VAL A 372 -15.47 -11.66 -4.51
CA VAL A 372 -16.27 -12.39 -5.50
C VAL A 372 -15.52 -12.50 -6.82
N VAL A 373 -15.00 -11.38 -7.33
CA VAL A 373 -14.24 -11.35 -8.59
C VAL A 373 -12.96 -12.19 -8.47
N PHE A 374 -12.22 -12.09 -7.36
CA PHE A 374 -11.00 -12.87 -7.10
C PHE A 374 -11.28 -14.36 -7.14
N THR A 375 -12.36 -14.80 -6.50
CA THR A 375 -12.76 -16.22 -6.45
C THR A 375 -13.24 -16.70 -7.82
N ALA A 376 -13.97 -15.87 -8.57
CA ALA A 376 -14.45 -16.20 -9.90
C ALA A 376 -13.33 -16.22 -10.96
N SER A 377 -12.28 -15.43 -10.76
CA SER A 377 -11.19 -15.27 -11.73
C SER A 377 -10.19 -16.43 -11.74
N ALA A 378 -9.47 -16.56 -12.85
CA ALA A 378 -8.35 -17.49 -13.02
C ALA A 378 -7.19 -16.81 -13.80
N GLY A 379 -6.02 -17.45 -13.83
CA GLY A 379 -4.86 -16.99 -14.59
C GLY A 379 -4.48 -15.54 -14.30
N THR A 380 -4.11 -14.80 -15.34
CA THR A 380 -3.68 -13.39 -15.23
C THR A 380 -4.71 -12.50 -14.53
N LEU A 381 -6.01 -12.67 -14.82
CA LEU A 381 -7.07 -11.85 -14.21
C LEU A 381 -7.06 -11.99 -12.69
N LYS A 382 -6.85 -13.21 -12.19
CA LYS A 382 -6.74 -13.45 -10.74
C LYS A 382 -5.53 -12.76 -10.12
N GLY A 383 -4.41 -12.71 -10.85
CA GLY A 383 -3.22 -11.96 -10.42
C GLY A 383 -3.46 -10.44 -10.37
N VAL A 384 -4.13 -9.88 -11.38
CA VAL A 384 -4.49 -8.45 -11.41
C VAL A 384 -5.45 -8.10 -10.27
N VAL A 385 -6.52 -8.89 -10.11
CA VAL A 385 -7.50 -8.69 -9.03
C VAL A 385 -6.83 -8.83 -7.67
N ALA A 386 -5.84 -9.72 -7.54
CA ALA A 386 -5.09 -9.85 -6.30
C ALA A 386 -4.36 -8.56 -5.90
N VAL A 387 -3.72 -7.90 -6.88
CA VAL A 387 -3.02 -6.62 -6.66
C VAL A 387 -3.99 -5.49 -6.35
N VAL A 388 -5.06 -5.35 -7.13
CA VAL A 388 -6.12 -4.34 -6.87
C VAL A 388 -6.73 -4.53 -5.48
N ALA A 389 -7.05 -5.77 -5.13
CA ALA A 389 -7.55 -6.12 -3.81
C ALA A 389 -6.53 -5.84 -2.71
N THR A 390 -5.24 -6.00 -2.97
CA THR A 390 -4.21 -5.69 -1.98
C THR A 390 -4.07 -4.18 -1.75
N TRP A 391 -4.13 -3.36 -2.80
CA TRP A 391 -4.17 -1.90 -2.64
C TRP A 391 -5.36 -1.49 -1.75
N LEU A 392 -6.57 -1.95 -2.08
CA LEU A 392 -7.75 -1.63 -1.27
C LEU A 392 -7.66 -2.24 0.14
N ALA A 393 -7.43 -3.54 0.27
CA ALA A 393 -7.53 -4.25 1.55
C ALA A 393 -6.38 -3.88 2.51
N PHE A 394 -5.18 -3.65 1.99
CA PHE A 394 -4.02 -3.36 2.81
C PHE A 394 -3.79 -1.86 2.96
N TYR A 395 -3.78 -1.12 1.86
CA TYR A 395 -3.26 0.24 1.82
C TYR A 395 -4.30 1.32 2.15
N PHE A 396 -5.60 1.00 2.05
CA PHE A 396 -6.68 1.93 2.42
C PHE A 396 -6.49 2.51 3.83
N HIS A 397 -6.08 1.70 4.82
CA HIS A 397 -5.89 2.15 6.21
C HIS A 397 -4.83 3.24 6.42
N ARG A 398 -4.00 3.53 5.40
CA ARG A 398 -2.82 4.41 5.46
C ARG A 398 -2.99 5.74 4.71
N ASN A 399 -3.99 5.84 3.84
CA ASN A 399 -4.14 6.96 2.94
C ASN A 399 -5.44 7.71 3.20
N ASP A 400 -5.46 9.00 2.85
CA ASP A 400 -6.72 9.67 2.69
C ASP A 400 -7.43 9.17 1.42
N LEU A 401 -8.71 9.50 1.31
CA LEU A 401 -9.54 9.06 0.22
C LEU A 401 -9.03 9.56 -1.14
N LEU A 402 -8.45 10.77 -1.21
CA LEU A 402 -7.86 11.31 -2.43
C LEU A 402 -6.72 10.45 -2.95
N ALA A 403 -5.73 10.17 -2.10
CA ALA A 403 -4.58 9.37 -2.48
C ALA A 403 -5.00 7.95 -2.84
N GLU A 404 -5.91 7.33 -2.08
CA GLU A 404 -6.39 5.97 -2.35
C GLU A 404 -7.15 5.87 -3.68
N VAL A 405 -8.05 6.82 -3.95
CA VAL A 405 -8.76 6.90 -5.24
C VAL A 405 -7.79 7.11 -6.40
N GLY A 406 -6.79 7.98 -6.22
CA GLY A 406 -5.74 8.21 -7.21
C GLY A 406 -4.93 6.95 -7.54
N ILE A 407 -4.52 6.18 -6.52
CA ILE A 407 -3.81 4.91 -6.67
C ILE A 407 -4.69 3.90 -7.42
N LEU A 408 -5.91 3.65 -6.93
CA LEU A 408 -6.81 2.65 -7.51
C LEU A 408 -7.15 3.00 -8.97
N LYS A 409 -7.36 4.28 -9.27
CA LYS A 409 -7.56 4.77 -10.64
C LYS A 409 -6.41 4.36 -11.56
N GLN A 410 -5.16 4.64 -11.17
CA GLN A 410 -3.98 4.31 -11.98
C GLN A 410 -3.82 2.79 -12.16
N VAL A 411 -3.97 2.01 -11.08
CA VAL A 411 -3.85 0.54 -11.12
C VAL A 411 -4.93 -0.06 -12.01
N ILE A 412 -6.19 0.37 -11.88
CA ILE A 412 -7.32 -0.14 -12.66
C ILE A 412 -7.17 0.23 -14.13
N TYR A 413 -6.84 1.48 -14.46
CA TYR A 413 -6.73 1.91 -15.86
C TYR A 413 -5.54 1.26 -16.56
N THR A 414 -4.40 1.15 -15.88
CA THR A 414 -3.24 0.43 -16.41
C THR A 414 -3.59 -1.03 -16.69
N SER A 415 -4.34 -1.67 -15.79
CA SER A 415 -4.82 -3.04 -15.98
C SER A 415 -5.75 -3.17 -17.19
N ILE A 416 -6.77 -2.30 -17.29
CA ILE A 416 -7.74 -2.31 -18.39
C ILE A 416 -7.03 -2.11 -19.73
N SER A 417 -6.14 -1.12 -19.83
CA SER A 417 -5.35 -0.85 -21.02
C SER A 417 -4.51 -2.07 -21.43
N ALA A 418 -3.87 -2.75 -20.47
CA ALA A 418 -3.09 -3.96 -20.75
C ALA A 418 -3.97 -5.10 -21.30
N PHE A 419 -5.18 -5.30 -20.78
CA PHE A 419 -6.12 -6.29 -21.31
C PHE A 419 -6.59 -5.96 -22.73
N ILE A 420 -6.88 -4.69 -23.02
CA ILE A 420 -7.29 -4.23 -24.36
C ILE A 420 -6.16 -4.48 -25.38
N ILE A 421 -4.94 -4.08 -25.05
CA ILE A 421 -3.77 -4.29 -25.92
C ILE A 421 -3.53 -5.79 -26.12
N ALA A 422 -3.64 -6.61 -25.07
CA ALA A 422 -3.47 -8.06 -25.15
C ALA A 422 -4.50 -8.70 -26.09
N ALA A 423 -5.76 -8.25 -26.03
CA ALA A 423 -6.82 -8.71 -26.93
C ALA A 423 -6.53 -8.33 -28.39
N ALA A 424 -6.07 -7.09 -28.63
CA ALA A 424 -5.70 -6.62 -29.96
C ALA A 424 -4.53 -7.41 -30.55
N VAL A 425 -3.45 -7.61 -29.79
CA VAL A 425 -2.28 -8.40 -30.20
C VAL A 425 -2.70 -9.83 -30.57
N TRP A 426 -3.51 -10.48 -29.72
CA TRP A 426 -3.99 -11.82 -29.99
C TRP A 426 -4.86 -11.91 -31.26
N ALA A 427 -5.74 -10.92 -31.49
CA ALA A 427 -6.56 -10.86 -32.70
C ALA A 427 -5.70 -10.75 -33.96
N ILE A 428 -4.67 -9.90 -33.95
CA ILE A 428 -3.72 -9.73 -35.06
C ILE A 428 -2.97 -11.04 -35.35
N LEU A 429 -2.43 -11.69 -34.32
CA LEU A 429 -1.71 -12.96 -34.46
C LEU A 429 -2.62 -14.06 -35.03
N ARG A 430 -3.87 -14.11 -34.59
CA ARG A 430 -4.86 -15.08 -35.09
C ARG A 430 -5.19 -14.86 -36.57
N MET A 431 -5.31 -13.61 -37.01
CA MET A 431 -5.52 -13.29 -38.43
C MET A 431 -4.30 -13.69 -39.27
N ALA A 432 -3.09 -13.42 -38.79
CA ALA A 432 -1.85 -13.78 -39.49
C ALA A 432 -1.66 -15.30 -39.65
N HIS A 433 -2.12 -16.11 -38.70
CA HIS A 433 -2.07 -17.58 -38.83
C HIS A 433 -3.11 -18.12 -39.81
N ARG A 434 -4.34 -17.58 -39.82
CA ARG A 434 -5.37 -17.99 -40.79
C ARG A 434 -4.95 -17.75 -42.24
N GLY A 435 -4.15 -16.72 -42.51
CA GLY A 435 -3.63 -16.44 -43.84
C GLY A 435 -2.60 -17.47 -44.34
N LYS A 436 -1.98 -18.26 -43.44
CA LYS A 436 -1.03 -19.32 -43.82
C LYS A 436 -1.71 -20.65 -44.17
N ASP A 437 -2.94 -20.84 -43.70
CA ASP A 437 -3.74 -22.04 -43.93
C ASP A 437 -4.74 -21.87 -45.10
N ALA A 438 -4.71 -20.73 -45.79
CA ALA A 438 -5.50 -20.50 -46.99
C ALA A 438 -4.78 -21.14 -48.21
N PRO A 439 -5.46 -22.00 -48.98
CA PRO A 439 -4.85 -22.84 -50.03
C PRO A 439 -4.33 -22.06 -51.25
#